data_AF-A0A414ZQ89-F1
#
_entry.id   AF-A0A414ZQ89-F1
#
_cell.length_a   1.000
_cell.length_b   1.000
_cell.length_c   1.000
_cell.angle_alpha   90.00
_cell.angle_beta   90.00
_cell.angle_gamma   90.00
#
_symmetry.space_group_name_H-M   'P 1'
#
loop_
_entity.id
_entity.type
_entity.pdbx_description
1 polymer ?
#
loop_
_entity_poly.entity_id
_entity_poly.type
_entity_poly.pdbx_seq_one_letter_code
_entity_poly.pdbx_strand_id
1 'polypeptide(L)'
;MAGFSSTDMQELKDIVRIGQVSKVNAGEMTARVQIPDQGIVTGDLRIVKRPPTVECETGCKIKVKPWIPTVGQWVLCIFKPDGEGDGFVIGGI
;
A
#
# COMPACT_ATOMS: atom_id res chain seq x y z
N MET A 1 -22.01 -23.82 -13.24
CA MET A 1 -21.53 -22.58 -12.63
C MET A 1 -20.76 -22.99 -11.38
N ALA A 2 -19.44 -22.85 -11.36
CA ALA A 2 -18.68 -23.12 -10.14
C ALA A 2 -19.11 -22.07 -9.10
N GLY A 3 -19.76 -22.50 -8.03
CA GLY A 3 -20.12 -21.60 -6.93
C GLY A 3 -18.85 -21.22 -6.18
N PHE A 4 -18.65 -19.93 -5.94
CA PHE A 4 -17.59 -19.45 -5.06
C PHE A 4 -17.79 -20.08 -3.68
N SER A 5 -16.78 -20.79 -3.18
CA SER A 5 -16.82 -21.38 -1.86
C SER A 5 -16.63 -20.28 -0.81
N SER A 6 -16.98 -20.57 0.45
CA SER A 6 -16.77 -19.64 1.56
C SER A 6 -15.31 -19.22 1.74
N THR A 7 -14.37 -20.04 1.25
CA THR A 7 -12.93 -19.78 1.28
C THR A 7 -12.54 -18.69 0.29
N ASP A 8 -13.04 -18.75 -0.96
CA ASP A 8 -12.81 -17.71 -1.98
C ASP A 8 -13.28 -16.34 -1.48
N MET A 9 -14.38 -16.32 -0.72
CA MET A 9 -14.98 -15.11 -0.17
C MET A 9 -14.20 -14.54 1.03
N GLN A 10 -13.37 -15.33 1.70
CA GLN A 10 -12.43 -14.85 2.72
C GLN A 10 -11.16 -14.27 2.07
N GLU A 11 -10.59 -14.97 1.08
CA GLU A 11 -9.42 -14.48 0.35
C GLU A 11 -9.70 -13.12 -0.32
N LEU A 12 -10.88 -12.95 -0.91
CA LEU A 12 -11.32 -11.68 -1.48
C LEU A 12 -11.40 -10.53 -0.45
N LYS A 13 -11.78 -10.82 0.79
CA LYS A 13 -11.81 -9.82 1.87
C LYS A 13 -10.41 -9.45 2.33
N ASP A 14 -9.47 -10.38 2.22
CA ASP A 14 -8.10 -10.21 2.63
C ASP A 14 -7.22 -9.45 1.63
N ILE A 15 -7.68 -9.27 0.38
CA ILE A 15 -6.96 -8.53 -0.66
C ILE A 15 -6.76 -7.06 -0.29
N VAL A 16 -7.78 -6.38 0.25
CA VAL A 16 -7.73 -4.94 0.52
C VAL A 16 -7.73 -4.71 2.02
N ARG A 17 -6.65 -4.11 2.53
CA ARG A 17 -6.50 -3.85 3.98
C ARG A 17 -6.01 -2.45 4.24
N ILE A 18 -6.40 -1.90 5.39
CA ILE A 18 -5.95 -0.60 5.86
C ILE A 18 -5.10 -0.84 7.11
N GLY A 19 -3.96 -0.17 7.18
CA GLY A 19 -3.07 -0.31 8.32
C GLY A 19 -2.21 0.92 8.55
N GLN A 20 -1.46 0.92 9.65
CA GLN A 20 -0.60 2.01 10.06
C GLN A 20 0.86 1.69 9.71
N VAL A 21 1.56 2.64 9.10
CA VAL A 21 2.96 2.45 8.73
C VAL A 21 3.83 2.33 9.98
N SER A 22 4.51 1.19 10.12
CA SER A 22 5.43 0.90 11.22
C SER A 22 6.86 1.31 10.88
N LYS A 23 7.30 1.09 9.62
CA LYS A 23 8.66 1.42 9.17
C LYS A 23 8.67 1.78 7.69
N VAL A 24 9.55 2.69 7.30
CA VAL A 24 9.72 3.11 5.91
C VAL A 24 11.19 3.05 5.51
N ASN A 25 11.48 2.35 4.42
CA ASN A 25 12.80 2.30 3.80
C ASN A 25 12.76 3.12 2.50
N ALA A 26 13.17 4.39 2.57
CA ALA A 26 13.11 5.30 1.43
C ALA A 26 14.05 4.90 0.27
N GLY A 27 15.17 4.22 0.56
CA GLY A 27 16.10 3.74 -0.47
C GLY A 27 15.52 2.62 -1.32
N GLU A 28 14.84 1.66 -0.68
CA GLU A 28 14.23 0.49 -1.33
C GLU A 28 12.78 0.74 -1.77
N MET A 29 12.19 1.86 -1.33
CA MET A 29 10.77 2.23 -1.57
C MET A 29 9.82 1.14 -1.06
N THR A 30 10.14 0.64 0.13
CA THR A 30 9.33 -0.32 0.86
C THR A 30 8.87 0.26 2.19
N ALA A 31 7.73 -0.22 2.66
CA ALA A 31 7.19 0.13 3.97
C ALA A 31 6.62 -1.11 4.65
N ARG A 32 6.77 -1.18 5.97
CA ARG A 32 6.08 -2.15 6.82
C ARG A 32 4.86 -1.50 7.40
N VAL A 33 3.75 -2.21 7.37
CA VAL A 33 2.45 -1.72 7.81
C VAL A 33 1.92 -2.66 8.88
N GLN A 34 1.53 -2.11 10.01
CA GLN A 34 0.78 -2.82 11.04
C GLN A 34 -0.69 -2.84 10.63
N ILE A 35 -1.25 -4.04 10.50
CA ILE A 35 -2.66 -4.26 10.23
C ILE A 35 -3.35 -4.48 11.59
N PRO A 36 -4.01 -3.46 12.17
CA PRO A 36 -4.59 -3.59 13.51
C PRO A 36 -5.72 -4.61 13.56
N ASP A 37 -6.45 -4.78 12.45
CA ASP A 37 -7.56 -5.73 12.32
C ASP A 37 -7.14 -7.19 12.55
N GLN A 38 -5.89 -7.53 12.24
CA GLN A 38 -5.37 -8.89 12.38
C GLN A 38 -4.24 -8.99 13.42
N GLY A 39 -3.83 -7.86 14.02
CA GLY A 39 -2.70 -7.82 14.94
C GLY A 39 -1.36 -8.21 14.32
N ILE A 40 -1.24 -8.22 12.99
CA ILE A 40 -0.01 -8.60 12.27
C ILE A 40 0.74 -7.37 11.76
N VAL A 41 2.06 -7.50 11.62
CA VAL A 41 2.91 -6.53 10.92
C VAL A 41 3.35 -7.16 9.61
N THR A 42 3.17 -6.43 8.51
CA THR A 42 3.52 -6.91 7.17
C THR A 42 5.04 -7.00 7.00
N GLY A 43 5.46 -7.78 6.01
CA GLY A 43 6.80 -7.66 5.44
C GLY A 43 7.04 -6.32 4.77
N ASP A 44 8.18 -6.20 4.08
CA ASP A 44 8.55 -5.00 3.34
C ASP A 44 7.70 -4.87 2.07
N LEU A 45 6.57 -4.17 2.18
CA LEU A 45 5.63 -3.95 1.08
C LEU A 45 6.12 -2.86 0.15
N ARG A 46 5.94 -3.05 -1.15
CA ARG A 46 6.41 -2.09 -2.15
C ARG A 46 5.46 -0.91 -2.26
N ILE A 47 6.00 0.31 -2.25
CA ILE A 47 5.20 1.52 -2.37
C ILE A 47 4.91 1.77 -3.85
N VAL A 48 3.63 1.85 -4.21
CA VAL A 48 3.20 2.19 -5.57
C VAL A 48 3.46 3.67 -5.80
N LYS A 49 4.35 3.95 -6.75
CA LYS A 49 4.60 5.32 -7.20
C LYS A 49 3.45 5.78 -8.07
N ARG A 50 2.67 6.76 -7.60
CA ARG A 50 1.90 7.61 -8.49
C ARG A 50 2.73 8.88 -8.77
N PRO A 51 3.21 9.12 -10.00
CA PRO A 51 3.79 10.41 -10.34
C PRO A 51 2.71 11.49 -10.09
N PRO A 52 3.02 12.59 -9.40
CA PRO A 52 2.05 13.64 -9.19
C PRO A 52 1.70 14.28 -10.54
N THR A 53 0.42 14.54 -10.77
CA THR A 53 -0.02 15.38 -11.87
C THR A 53 0.45 16.80 -11.58
N VAL A 54 1.26 17.35 -12.47
CA VAL A 54 1.80 18.70 -12.36
C VAL A 54 1.20 19.54 -13.46
N GLU A 55 0.24 20.38 -13.09
CA GLU A 55 -0.27 21.45 -13.94
C GLU A 55 0.59 22.69 -13.71
N CYS A 56 1.15 23.25 -14.78
CA CYS A 56 2.09 24.35 -14.70
C CYS A 56 1.80 25.36 -15.79
N GLU A 57 1.50 26.60 -15.41
CA GLU A 57 1.55 27.72 -16.33
C GLU A 57 3.00 28.15 -16.57
N THR A 58 3.27 28.65 -17.78
CA THR A 58 4.60 28.94 -18.35
C THR A 58 5.57 29.59 -17.36
N GLY A 59 6.70 28.92 -17.09
CA GLY A 59 7.87 29.49 -16.40
C GLY A 59 8.23 28.89 -15.03
N CYS A 60 7.44 27.95 -14.50
CA CYS A 60 7.66 27.39 -13.17
C CYS A 60 8.60 26.16 -13.17
N LYS A 61 9.70 26.24 -12.42
CA LYS A 61 10.60 25.11 -12.14
C LYS A 61 9.96 24.18 -11.11
N ILE A 62 9.30 23.11 -11.56
CA ILE A 62 8.67 22.15 -10.65
C ILE A 62 9.66 21.07 -10.22
N LYS A 63 9.82 20.90 -8.91
CA LYS A 63 10.53 19.75 -8.34
C LYS A 63 9.51 18.68 -7.97
N VAL A 64 9.31 17.72 -8.87
CA VAL A 64 8.47 16.55 -8.61
C VAL A 64 9.23 15.58 -7.70
N LYS A 65 8.72 15.36 -6.49
CA LYS A 65 9.21 14.32 -5.58
C LYS A 65 8.20 13.18 -5.52
N PRO A 66 8.63 11.91 -5.55
CA PRO A 66 7.73 10.79 -5.32
C PRO A 66 7.18 10.87 -3.90
N TRP A 67 5.91 10.48 -3.75
CA TRP A 67 5.28 10.38 -2.45
C TRP A 67 5.83 9.16 -1.69
N ILE A 68 6.17 9.37 -0.41
CA ILE A 68 6.65 8.35 0.52
C ILE A 68 5.82 8.52 1.81
N PRO A 69 5.23 7.44 2.35
CA PRO A 69 4.43 7.54 3.56
C PRO A 69 5.30 7.83 4.79
N THR A 70 4.68 8.36 5.85
CA THR A 70 5.35 8.61 7.14
C THR A 70 5.03 7.49 8.13
N VAL A 71 5.94 7.19 9.06
CA VAL A 71 5.66 6.28 10.18
C VAL A 71 4.49 6.81 11.01
N GLY A 72 3.55 5.94 11.36
CA GLY A 72 2.31 6.30 12.05
C GLY A 72 1.16 6.73 11.13
N GLN A 73 1.42 6.94 9.83
CA GLN A 73 0.38 7.30 8.88
C GLN A 73 -0.47 6.08 8.51
N TRP A 74 -1.77 6.29 8.35
CA TRP A 74 -2.65 5.25 7.81
C TRP A 74 -2.43 5.13 6.31
N VAL A 75 -2.39 3.89 5.83
CA VAL A 75 -2.19 3.57 4.41
C VAL A 75 -3.11 2.44 3.97
N LEU A 76 -3.49 2.50 2.69
CA LEU A 76 -4.19 1.44 2.00
C LEU A 76 -3.18 0.46 1.39
N CYS A 77 -3.34 -0.82 1.72
CA CYS A 77 -2.55 -1.93 1.23
C CYS A 77 -3.41 -2.86 0.36
N ILE A 78 -2.83 -3.32 -0.74
CA ILE A 78 -3.40 -4.41 -1.54
C ILE A 78 -2.46 -5.61 -1.50
N PHE A 79 -2.99 -6.78 -1.19
CA PHE A 79 -2.30 -8.05 -1.15
C PHE A 79 -2.75 -8.94 -2.30
N LYS A 80 -1.84 -9.76 -2.82
CA LYS A 80 -2.22 -10.82 -3.75
C LYS A 80 -2.97 -11.91 -2.96
N PRO A 81 -4.00 -12.54 -3.55
CA PRO A 81 -4.72 -13.66 -2.91
C PRO A 81 -3.89 -14.95 -2.85
N ASP A 82 -2.61 -14.93 -3.25
CA ASP A 82 -1.72 -16.10 -3.28
C ASP A 82 -1.23 -16.53 -1.87
N GLY A 83 -1.58 -15.79 -0.82
CA GLY A 83 -1.26 -16.14 0.57
C GLY A 83 0.20 -15.88 1.00
N GLU A 84 1.10 -15.55 0.07
CA GLU A 84 2.51 -15.26 0.37
C GLU A 84 2.75 -13.95 1.16
N GLY A 85 1.70 -13.18 1.46
CA GLY A 85 1.81 -11.89 2.16
C GLY A 85 2.42 -10.77 1.30
N ASP A 86 2.50 -11.02 0.00
CA ASP A 86 3.13 -10.16 -0.99
C ASP A 86 2.13 -9.10 -1.46
N GLY A 87 2.52 -7.82 -1.39
CA GLY A 87 1.57 -6.73 -1.56
C GLY A 87 2.18 -5.36 -1.79
N PHE A 88 1.28 -4.38 -1.92
CA PHE A 88 1.58 -3.03 -2.37
C PHE A 88 0.89 -1.99 -1.50
N VAL A 89 1.62 -0.93 -1.17
CA VAL A 89 1.05 0.26 -0.52
C VAL A 89 0.63 1.24 -1.60
N ILE A 90 -0.66 1.59 -1.65
CA ILE A 90 -1.24 2.39 -2.74
C ILE A 90 -1.29 3.87 -2.40
N GLY A 91 -1.56 4.20 -1.14
CA GLY A 91 -1.79 5.58 -0.74
C GLY A 91 -1.94 5.73 0.76
N GLY A 92 -1.74 6.96 1.23
CA GLY A 92 -1.98 7.38 2.61
C GLY A 92 -3.38 7.96 2.75
N ILE A 93 -3.94 7.80 3.94
CA ILE A 93 -5.23 8.36 4.38
C ILE A 93 -4.96 9.40 5.46
#